data_AF-A0A383V515-F1
#
_entry.id   AF-A0A383V515-F1
#
_cell.length_a   1.000
_cell.length_b   1.000
_cell.length_c   1.000
_cell.angle_alpha   90.00
_cell.angle_beta   90.00
_cell.angle_gamma   90.00
#
_symmetry.space_group_name_H-M   'P 1'
#
loop_
_entity.id
_entity.type
_entity.pdbx_description
1 polymer ?
#
loop_
_entity_poly.entity_id
_entity_poly.type
_entity_poly.pdbx_seq_one_letter_code
_entity_poly.pdbx_strand_id
1 'polypeptide(L)'
;MSTSRTAAKRGRNRQAPEVRAVEEAATSEVPLALSIALEHPTLSNSPQVLCAAARSCEAWRQAVQRCAVCNTEVVLEPERLLQRLGSFAQWLPKHAALVEAISVMAEQADWGGGQALAPHHEAAQQLLQRALQAAAGRADAGAAAALPAGSNAGATSSTQQQQQQQQQLPQLNWRLTSFTSNLPEAPALLCVLPACSLTHLHLELQSCGAAARASAELSQLVRLRGLRELHLRGQHYASLPEGFCLSSIGQLSQLTALDLMGSWSGISKQLPALLGQALPLRALQVQVRDIDDIAIVLPSLAHLTQLTMLISRSPLPSAAGASVLPAQLQALCLVKCKDLAPVLALSQLQRLTLCPDFAERQRVLELVQLPALQELHLDYRFAGLATVTAGYARMWAQLPQLRGLSLDEGKGPSSAAILAGAAAATQLTNLDLKLTAYPTPVLQSDFMPLCGSLTALGGLEALSLDANWLVPGDALALTALTGLTRLVLTDLRAAVGKSAATALARSLKQLELLHLEKCSANLGSAAFLAAVGQLKKLSYLGLKGNGGLTQQGLMQLTGLSRLQQLEVDKGEKPTDKDLGRFWAAVRRQ
;
A
#
# COMPACT_ATOMS: atom_id res chain seq x y z
N MET A 1 97.80 38.39 26.74
CA MET A 1 98.51 37.16 26.34
C MET A 1 97.54 36.28 25.59
N SER A 2 97.75 35.69 24.43
CA SER A 2 98.67 35.81 23.31
C SER A 2 98.05 34.93 22.20
N THR A 3 98.04 35.40 20.95
CA THR A 3 98.20 34.60 19.68
C THR A 3 97.22 33.42 19.39
N SER A 4 96.67 33.12 18.20
CA SER A 4 96.97 33.41 16.78
C SER A 4 95.91 32.70 15.88
N ARG A 5 95.68 33.24 14.65
CA ARG A 5 95.44 32.59 13.30
C ARG A 5 94.60 31.28 13.19
N THR A 6 93.73 30.98 12.22
CA THR A 6 93.55 31.37 10.79
C THR A 6 92.29 30.71 10.18
N ALA A 7 91.68 31.38 9.18
CA ALA A 7 91.10 30.88 7.90
C ALA A 7 89.78 30.04 7.80
N ALA A 8 89.03 30.40 6.75
CA ALA A 8 87.67 30.06 6.33
C ALA A 8 87.42 28.65 5.75
N LYS A 9 86.14 28.20 5.77
CA LYS A 9 85.48 27.54 4.61
C LYS A 9 83.95 27.52 4.70
N ARG A 10 83.29 27.89 3.60
CA ARG A 10 81.85 27.72 3.31
C ARG A 10 81.45 26.23 3.28
N GLY A 11 80.26 25.92 3.77
CA GLY A 11 79.55 24.65 3.53
C GLY A 11 78.04 24.84 3.61
N ARG A 12 77.34 24.57 2.49
CA ARG A 12 75.88 24.52 2.33
C ARG A 12 75.26 23.42 3.20
N ASN A 13 74.03 23.60 3.69
CA ASN A 13 73.16 22.48 4.00
C ASN A 13 71.73 22.68 3.43
N ARG A 14 71.25 21.66 2.72
CA ARG A 14 69.94 21.56 2.06
C ARG A 14 68.96 20.88 3.02
N GLN A 15 67.73 21.39 3.14
CA GLN A 15 66.60 20.68 3.78
C GLN A 15 65.74 19.98 2.71
N ALA A 16 65.23 18.79 3.07
CA ALA A 16 64.59 17.79 2.21
C ALA A 16 63.05 17.96 2.08
N PRO A 17 62.40 17.47 0.99
CA PRO A 17 60.98 17.72 0.70
C PRO A 17 60.08 16.46 0.74
N GLU A 18 60.24 15.54 1.70
CA GLU A 18 59.58 14.20 1.62
C GLU A 18 58.43 13.95 2.60
N VAL A 19 58.11 14.89 3.51
CA VAL A 19 57.06 14.67 4.54
C VAL A 19 55.67 15.17 4.11
N ARG A 20 55.56 15.95 3.02
CA ARG A 20 54.25 16.51 2.58
C ARG A 20 53.41 15.60 1.68
N ALA A 21 53.98 14.56 1.08
CA ALA A 21 53.25 13.73 0.11
C ALA A 21 52.38 12.62 0.75
N VAL A 22 52.65 12.24 2.01
CA VAL A 22 51.92 11.16 2.70
C VAL A 22 50.63 11.66 3.37
N GLU A 23 50.60 12.93 3.77
CA GLU A 23 49.42 13.54 4.41
C GLU A 23 48.31 13.89 3.40
N GLU A 24 48.68 14.12 2.13
CA GLU A 24 47.75 14.41 1.04
C GLU A 24 47.04 13.16 0.49
N ALA A 25 47.65 11.96 0.64
CA ALA A 25 47.03 10.70 0.24
C ALA A 25 45.93 10.23 1.23
N ALA A 26 46.10 10.47 2.53
CA ALA A 26 45.17 10.03 3.57
C ALA A 26 43.82 10.82 3.58
N THR A 27 43.79 12.03 3.04
CA THR A 27 42.57 12.85 2.97
C THR A 27 41.62 12.42 1.83
N SER A 28 42.11 11.65 0.85
CA SER A 28 41.31 11.18 -0.30
C SER A 28 40.53 9.88 -0.03
N GLU A 29 40.89 9.07 0.97
CA GLU A 29 40.21 7.77 1.22
C GLU A 29 38.97 7.90 2.11
N VAL A 30 38.93 8.90 2.99
CA VAL A 30 37.82 9.13 3.93
C VAL A 30 36.46 9.33 3.24
N PRO A 31 36.34 10.09 2.14
CA PRO A 31 35.05 10.26 1.44
C PRO A 31 34.51 8.95 0.86
N LEU A 32 35.38 8.04 0.42
CA LEU A 32 34.99 6.78 -0.21
C LEU A 32 34.41 5.81 0.83
N ALA A 33 35.06 5.68 1.98
CA ALA A 33 34.59 4.83 3.08
C ALA A 33 33.25 5.31 3.65
N LEU A 34 33.06 6.64 3.74
CA LEU A 34 31.80 7.24 4.17
C LEU A 34 30.67 7.02 3.16
N SER A 35 30.95 7.10 1.86
CA SER A 35 29.97 6.77 0.82
C SER A 35 29.55 5.30 0.92
N ILE A 36 30.49 4.36 1.07
CA ILE A 36 30.18 2.93 1.25
C ILE A 36 29.31 2.69 2.50
N ALA A 37 29.58 3.39 3.60
CA ALA A 37 28.75 3.29 4.81
C ALA A 37 27.32 3.79 4.57
N LEU A 38 27.15 4.88 3.82
CA LEU A 38 25.84 5.45 3.49
C LEU A 38 25.05 4.62 2.48
N GLU A 39 25.71 3.74 1.72
CA GLU A 39 25.05 2.77 0.84
C GLU A 39 24.40 1.62 1.62
N HIS A 40 24.66 1.50 2.92
CA HIS A 40 24.03 0.48 3.74
C HIS A 40 22.54 0.79 3.98
N PRO A 41 21.59 -0.12 3.66
CA PRO A 41 20.15 0.13 3.73
C PRO A 41 19.64 0.68 5.06
N THR A 42 20.22 0.23 6.18
CA THR A 42 19.80 0.68 7.53
C THR A 42 20.13 2.14 7.81
N LEU A 43 21.17 2.68 7.16
CA LEU A 43 21.60 4.07 7.32
C LEU A 43 20.93 4.95 6.26
N SER A 44 20.81 4.47 5.01
CA SER A 44 20.19 5.21 3.90
C SER A 44 18.68 5.39 4.07
N ASN A 45 17.99 4.45 4.71
CA ASN A 45 16.54 4.50 4.85
C ASN A 45 16.08 5.39 6.01
N SER A 46 17.00 5.87 6.86
CA SER A 46 16.67 6.76 7.97
C SER A 46 17.00 8.21 7.63
N PRO A 47 16.01 9.06 7.28
CA PRO A 47 16.26 10.47 7.00
C PRO A 47 16.90 11.20 8.19
N GLN A 48 16.63 10.74 9.43
CA GLN A 48 17.23 11.31 10.64
C GLN A 48 18.74 11.04 10.70
N VAL A 49 19.17 9.84 10.33
CA VAL A 49 20.57 9.44 10.26
C VAL A 49 21.29 10.19 9.15
N LEU A 50 20.71 10.26 7.95
CA LEU A 50 21.26 11.05 6.84
C LEU A 50 21.38 12.53 7.19
N CYS A 51 20.39 13.10 7.88
CA CYS A 51 20.45 14.49 8.35
C CYS A 51 21.49 14.69 9.45
N ALA A 52 21.64 13.76 10.38
CA ALA A 52 22.67 13.82 11.41
C ALA A 52 24.08 13.72 10.80
N ALA A 53 24.26 12.81 9.83
CA ALA A 53 25.48 12.69 9.05
C ALA A 53 25.79 13.96 8.26
N ALA A 54 24.84 14.50 7.49
CA ALA A 54 25.05 15.72 6.71
C ALA A 54 25.39 16.97 7.56
N ARG A 55 25.01 16.96 8.85
CA ARG A 55 25.31 18.00 9.82
C ARG A 55 26.64 17.80 10.57
N SER A 56 27.23 16.61 10.56
CA SER A 56 28.40 16.30 11.40
C SER A 56 29.67 16.98 10.90
N CYS A 57 30.02 16.79 9.63
CA CYS A 57 31.17 17.44 8.99
C CYS A 57 30.99 17.54 7.45
N GLU A 58 31.89 18.26 6.80
CA GLU A 58 31.87 18.46 5.34
C GLU A 58 32.02 17.13 4.57
N ALA A 59 32.88 16.22 5.03
CA ALA A 59 33.07 14.92 4.40
C ALA A 59 31.79 14.07 4.39
N TRP A 60 31.07 14.00 5.52
CA TRP A 60 29.77 13.32 5.57
C TRP A 60 28.71 14.03 4.72
N ARG A 61 28.71 15.35 4.67
CA ARG A 61 27.79 16.10 3.79
C ARG A 61 28.03 15.77 2.32
N GLN A 62 29.28 15.76 1.87
CA GLN A 62 29.65 15.37 0.52
C GLN A 62 29.33 13.90 0.25
N ALA A 63 29.59 13.00 1.22
CA ALA A 63 29.28 11.58 1.09
C ALA A 63 27.77 11.33 0.98
N VAL A 64 26.94 12.03 1.76
CA VAL A 64 25.47 12.00 1.65
C VAL A 64 25.03 12.51 0.29
N GLN A 65 25.55 13.65 -0.17
CA GLN A 65 25.22 14.20 -1.50
C GLN A 65 25.64 13.29 -2.67
N ARG A 66 26.68 12.47 -2.48
CA ARG A 66 27.17 11.50 -3.47
C ARG A 66 26.59 10.11 -3.31
N CYS A 67 25.79 9.86 -2.27
CA CYS A 67 25.22 8.54 -2.03
C CYS A 67 24.32 8.16 -3.21
N ALA A 68 24.71 7.11 -3.94
CA ALA A 68 23.96 6.63 -5.10
C ALA A 68 22.69 5.88 -4.69
N VAL A 69 22.67 5.35 -3.47
CA VAL A 69 21.58 4.59 -2.84
C VAL A 69 20.57 5.58 -2.28
N CYS A 70 19.82 6.18 -3.21
CA CYS A 70 18.78 7.17 -2.95
C CYS A 70 17.54 6.44 -2.42
N ASN A 71 17.43 6.22 -1.10
CA ASN A 71 16.33 5.47 -0.50
C ASN A 71 15.49 6.28 0.51
N THR A 72 15.53 7.61 0.45
CA THR A 72 14.76 8.40 1.42
C THR A 72 13.30 8.47 0.98
N GLU A 73 12.43 7.82 1.73
CA GLU A 73 10.98 8.02 1.66
C GLU A 73 10.57 9.19 2.56
N VAL A 74 9.84 10.15 1.98
CA VAL A 74 9.30 11.30 2.69
C VAL A 74 7.79 11.14 2.82
N VAL A 75 7.34 10.80 4.04
CA VAL A 75 5.91 10.73 4.38
C VAL A 75 5.49 12.00 5.11
N LEU A 76 4.61 12.79 4.47
CA LEU A 76 4.03 14.00 5.04
C LEU A 76 2.63 13.67 5.58
N GLU A 77 2.59 13.39 6.88
CA GLU A 77 1.37 13.10 7.63
C GLU A 77 0.46 14.33 7.80
N PRO A 78 -0.86 14.11 7.92
CA PRO A 78 -1.84 15.20 7.96
C PRO A 78 -1.72 16.09 9.21
N GLU A 79 -1.40 15.52 10.38
CA GLU A 79 -1.53 16.18 11.69
C GLU A 79 -0.70 17.47 11.85
N ARG A 80 0.28 17.73 10.97
CA ARG A 80 1.05 19.01 10.92
C ARG A 80 1.49 19.35 9.50
N LEU A 81 0.64 19.06 8.52
CA LEU A 81 1.02 19.08 7.11
C LEU A 81 1.67 20.42 6.68
N LEU A 82 1.04 21.56 6.99
CA LEU A 82 1.57 22.89 6.62
C LEU A 82 2.92 23.22 7.26
N GLN A 83 3.10 22.92 8.56
CA GLN A 83 4.35 23.18 9.26
C GLN A 83 5.50 22.32 8.70
N ARG A 84 5.22 21.03 8.45
CA ARG A 84 6.19 20.11 7.85
C ARG A 84 6.51 20.51 6.42
N LEU A 85 5.51 20.89 5.62
CA LEU A 85 5.68 21.37 4.25
C LEU A 85 6.52 22.63 4.16
N GLY A 86 6.37 23.58 5.09
CA GLY A 86 7.21 24.78 5.13
C GLY A 86 8.70 24.45 5.29
N SER A 87 9.01 23.52 6.21
CA SER A 87 10.39 23.04 6.41
C SER A 87 10.88 22.20 5.23
N PHE A 88 10.01 21.35 4.69
CA PHE A 88 10.29 20.49 3.55
C PHE A 88 10.58 21.30 2.28
N ALA A 89 9.83 22.37 2.03
CA ALA A 89 10.00 23.24 0.87
C ALA A 89 11.38 23.92 0.84
N GLN A 90 11.96 24.19 2.00
CA GLN A 90 13.33 24.73 2.10
C GLN A 90 14.40 23.65 1.98
N TRP A 91 14.06 22.42 2.39
CA TRP A 91 14.97 21.28 2.44
C TRP A 91 15.11 20.59 1.07
N LEU A 92 13.99 20.30 0.40
CA LEU A 92 13.95 19.50 -0.83
C LEU A 92 14.88 20.05 -1.93
N PRO A 93 14.95 21.36 -2.23
CA PRO A 93 15.83 21.87 -3.29
C PRO A 93 17.34 21.72 -2.99
N LYS A 94 17.72 21.43 -1.74
CA LYS A 94 19.12 21.18 -1.33
C LYS A 94 19.46 19.68 -1.31
N HIS A 95 18.44 18.84 -1.29
CA HIS A 95 18.56 17.41 -1.00
C HIS A 95 17.73 16.54 -1.96
N ALA A 96 17.31 17.07 -3.11
CA ALA A 96 16.43 16.41 -4.06
C ALA A 96 16.98 15.04 -4.51
N ALA A 97 18.29 14.94 -4.69
CA ALA A 97 18.95 13.69 -5.06
C ALA A 97 18.79 12.57 -4.03
N LEU A 98 18.50 12.87 -2.76
CA LEU A 98 18.32 11.86 -1.70
C LEU A 98 16.92 11.25 -1.69
N VAL A 99 15.95 11.92 -2.30
CA VAL A 99 14.53 11.59 -2.19
C VAL A 99 14.12 10.62 -3.28
N GLU A 100 13.72 9.43 -2.85
CA GLU A 100 13.23 8.37 -3.73
C GLU A 100 11.71 8.43 -3.89
N ALA A 101 11.03 8.59 -2.77
CA ALA A 101 9.58 8.53 -2.70
C ALA A 101 9.03 9.71 -1.88
N ILE A 102 7.94 10.31 -2.36
CA ILE A 102 7.20 11.33 -1.62
C ILE A 102 5.75 10.84 -1.49
N SER A 103 5.26 10.75 -0.26
CA SER A 103 3.88 10.45 0.05
C SER A 103 3.27 11.59 0.86
N VAL A 104 2.21 12.21 0.33
CA VAL A 104 1.54 13.35 0.97
C VAL A 104 0.09 13.01 1.21
N MET A 105 -0.27 12.87 2.48
CA MET A 105 -1.60 12.47 2.90
C MET A 105 -2.26 13.59 3.72
N ALA A 106 -3.34 14.14 3.19
CA ALA A 106 -4.28 15.01 3.88
C ALA A 106 -5.33 14.18 4.63
N GLU A 107 -5.81 14.73 5.74
CA GLU A 107 -6.83 14.11 6.57
C GLU A 107 -8.14 14.08 5.79
N GLN A 108 -8.77 12.90 5.72
CA GLN A 108 -10.12 12.82 5.18
C GLN A 108 -11.06 13.48 6.17
N ALA A 109 -11.60 14.64 5.81
CA ALA A 109 -12.65 15.27 6.58
C ALA A 109 -13.88 14.34 6.55
N ASP A 110 -14.17 13.70 7.68
CA ASP A 110 -15.34 12.85 7.85
C ASP A 110 -16.61 13.70 7.63
N TRP A 111 -17.25 13.51 6.47
CA TRP A 111 -18.60 13.84 5.96
C TRP A 111 -19.50 14.95 6.57
N GLY A 112 -19.09 15.77 7.54
CA GLY A 112 -20.00 16.62 8.32
C GLY A 112 -19.67 18.11 8.41
N GLY A 113 -18.49 18.59 7.97
CA GLY A 113 -18.07 19.97 8.25
C GLY A 113 -17.01 20.60 7.33
N GLY A 114 -16.93 20.15 6.07
CA GLY A 114 -15.76 20.32 5.18
C GLY A 114 -15.38 21.71 4.65
N GLN A 115 -16.00 22.82 5.08
CA GLN A 115 -15.58 24.15 4.56
C GLN A 115 -14.33 24.71 5.26
N ALA A 116 -14.04 24.33 6.51
CA ALA A 116 -12.95 24.95 7.27
C ALA A 116 -11.53 24.50 6.84
N LEU A 117 -11.39 23.34 6.19
CA LEU A 117 -10.08 22.77 5.83
C LEU A 117 -9.61 23.10 4.40
N ALA A 118 -10.50 23.60 3.54
CA ALA A 118 -10.17 23.96 2.16
C ALA A 118 -8.94 24.90 2.01
N PRO A 119 -8.83 26.03 2.75
CA PRO A 119 -7.70 26.93 2.60
C PRO A 119 -6.37 26.31 3.05
N HIS A 120 -6.40 25.37 3.99
CA HIS A 120 -5.20 24.67 4.45
C HIS A 120 -4.66 23.70 3.40
N HIS A 121 -5.55 23.01 2.68
CA HIS A 121 -5.15 22.10 1.61
C HIS A 121 -4.57 22.85 0.40
N GLU A 122 -5.18 23.96 0.00
CA GLU A 122 -4.65 24.79 -1.09
C GLU A 122 -3.26 25.35 -0.75
N ALA A 123 -3.09 25.88 0.46
CA ALA A 123 -1.78 26.35 0.93
C ALA A 123 -0.74 25.21 0.96
N ALA A 124 -1.15 24.00 1.36
CA ALA A 124 -0.28 22.83 1.38
C ALA A 124 0.16 22.43 -0.04
N GLN A 125 -0.77 22.36 -0.98
CA GLN A 125 -0.50 22.08 -2.39
C GLN A 125 0.43 23.13 -3.00
N GLN A 126 0.18 24.42 -2.79
CA GLN A 126 1.04 25.50 -3.31
C GLN A 126 2.46 25.41 -2.76
N LEU A 127 2.62 25.12 -1.46
CA LEU A 127 3.93 24.92 -0.84
C LEU A 127 4.65 23.70 -1.43
N LEU A 128 3.94 22.59 -1.62
CA LEU A 128 4.48 21.37 -2.22
C LEU A 128 4.88 21.61 -3.68
N GLN A 129 4.05 22.28 -4.47
CA GLN A 129 4.33 22.63 -5.86
C GLN A 129 5.59 23.50 -5.95
N ARG A 130 5.71 24.53 -5.11
CA ARG A 130 6.92 25.38 -5.05
C ARG A 130 8.16 24.58 -4.66
N ALA A 131 8.04 23.66 -3.70
CA ALA A 131 9.14 22.79 -3.29
C ALA A 131 9.64 21.92 -4.46
N LEU A 132 8.71 21.27 -5.17
CA LEU A 132 9.01 20.41 -6.31
C LEU A 132 9.58 21.22 -7.49
N GLN A 133 9.03 22.40 -7.78
CA GLN A 133 9.58 23.31 -8.81
C GLN A 133 11.00 23.75 -8.49
N ALA A 134 11.27 24.14 -7.24
CA ALA A 134 12.61 24.55 -6.83
C ALA A 134 13.61 23.40 -6.87
N ALA A 135 13.17 22.16 -6.61
CA ALA A 135 13.97 20.96 -6.77
C ALA A 135 14.25 20.65 -8.26
N ALA A 136 13.24 20.73 -9.12
CA ALA A 136 13.37 20.53 -10.55
C ALA A 136 14.26 21.58 -11.22
N GLY A 137 14.03 22.87 -10.95
CA GLY A 137 14.75 23.98 -11.59
C GLY A 137 16.24 24.02 -11.26
N ARG A 138 16.68 23.45 -10.14
CA ARG A 138 18.11 23.29 -9.83
C ARG A 138 18.77 22.15 -10.59
N ALA A 139 18.01 21.13 -10.97
CA ALA A 139 18.50 20.07 -11.84
C ALA A 139 18.80 20.64 -13.25
N ASP A 140 17.95 21.54 -13.74
CA ASP A 140 18.07 22.15 -15.07
C ASP A 140 19.03 23.34 -15.14
N ALA A 141 19.12 24.19 -14.11
CA ALA A 141 19.99 25.38 -14.12
C ALA A 141 21.49 25.06 -14.16
N GLY A 142 21.89 23.84 -13.79
CA GLY A 142 23.26 23.34 -13.99
C GLY A 142 23.65 23.19 -15.47
N ALA A 143 22.69 23.22 -16.40
CA ALA A 143 22.92 23.13 -17.84
C ALA A 143 23.07 24.50 -18.53
N ALA A 144 22.60 25.60 -17.93
CA ALA A 144 22.50 26.91 -18.61
C ALA A 144 23.54 27.96 -18.17
N ALA A 145 24.25 27.74 -17.05
CA ALA A 145 25.17 28.74 -16.47
C ALA A 145 26.62 28.68 -17.02
N ALA A 146 26.80 28.42 -18.31
CA ALA A 146 28.10 28.47 -18.98
C ALA A 146 28.03 29.30 -20.28
N LEU A 147 27.71 30.59 -20.16
CA LEU A 147 27.97 31.58 -21.22
C LEU A 147 28.57 32.83 -20.58
N PRO A 148 29.84 33.19 -20.84
CA PRO A 148 30.34 34.51 -20.52
C PRO A 148 30.03 35.48 -21.67
N ALA A 149 29.54 36.67 -21.31
CA ALA A 149 29.42 37.81 -22.19
C ALA A 149 30.77 38.53 -22.30
N GLY A 150 31.19 38.88 -23.52
CA GLY A 150 32.30 39.81 -23.76
C GLY A 150 32.81 39.82 -25.21
N SER A 151 32.40 40.81 -26.00
CA SER A 151 32.99 41.17 -27.30
C SER A 151 34.40 41.76 -27.15
N ASN A 152 35.39 41.21 -27.86
CA ASN A 152 36.10 41.89 -28.98
C ASN A 152 37.37 41.14 -29.41
N ALA A 153 37.47 40.96 -30.73
CA ALA A 153 38.66 40.91 -31.60
C ALA A 153 39.91 40.08 -31.22
N GLY A 154 40.15 39.04 -32.05
CA GLY A 154 41.49 38.77 -32.61
C GLY A 154 42.22 37.52 -32.10
N ALA A 155 42.67 36.73 -33.07
CA ALA A 155 43.71 35.69 -33.02
C ALA A 155 43.29 34.24 -32.71
N THR A 156 43.88 33.38 -33.53
CA THR A 156 43.53 32.00 -33.89
C THR A 156 44.18 30.95 -32.98
N SER A 157 43.48 29.80 -32.90
CA SER A 157 43.98 28.43 -32.64
C SER A 157 44.71 28.14 -31.32
N SER A 158 43.97 27.62 -30.32
CA SER A 158 44.49 26.62 -29.34
C SER A 158 43.45 26.00 -28.36
N THR A 159 42.15 26.34 -28.43
CA THR A 159 41.18 25.95 -27.39
C THR A 159 40.49 24.59 -27.54
N GLN A 160 40.84 23.75 -28.51
CA GLN A 160 40.09 22.51 -28.78
C GLN A 160 40.40 21.33 -27.82
N GLN A 161 41.37 21.47 -26.91
CA GLN A 161 41.76 20.38 -25.99
C GLN A 161 41.34 20.60 -24.53
N GLN A 162 40.72 21.74 -24.18
CA GLN A 162 40.30 22.04 -22.80
C GLN A 162 38.78 21.96 -22.58
N GLN A 163 37.97 21.74 -23.63
CA GLN A 163 36.51 21.58 -23.53
C GLN A 163 36.01 20.15 -23.31
N GLN A 164 36.88 19.12 -23.34
CA GLN A 164 36.46 17.73 -23.12
C GLN A 164 36.56 17.24 -21.65
N GLN A 165 37.08 18.05 -20.71
CA GLN A 165 37.21 17.62 -19.31
C GLN A 165 36.20 18.25 -18.32
N GLN A 166 35.30 19.15 -18.75
CA GLN A 166 34.30 19.77 -17.84
C GLN A 166 32.87 19.21 -17.96
N GLN A 167 32.60 18.21 -18.79
CA GLN A 167 31.28 17.58 -18.90
C GLN A 167 31.02 16.43 -17.90
N GLN A 168 31.85 16.25 -16.88
CA GLN A 168 31.71 15.16 -15.89
C GLN A 168 31.48 15.63 -14.46
N LEU A 169 30.90 16.83 -14.24
CA LEU A 169 30.28 17.11 -12.96
C LEU A 169 28.91 16.42 -12.94
N PRO A 170 28.67 15.48 -12.02
CA PRO A 170 27.42 14.71 -12.02
C PRO A 170 26.28 15.68 -11.79
N GLN A 171 25.43 15.84 -12.82
CA GLN A 171 24.15 16.50 -12.68
C GLN A 171 23.47 15.85 -11.47
N LEU A 172 23.12 16.65 -10.46
CA LEU A 172 22.32 16.24 -9.31
C LEU A 172 20.92 15.92 -9.84
N ASN A 173 20.81 14.79 -10.53
CA ASN A 173 19.59 14.31 -11.14
C ASN A 173 18.63 14.01 -10.00
N TRP A 174 17.50 14.71 -10.01
CA TRP A 174 16.41 14.40 -9.09
C TRP A 174 15.83 13.02 -9.47
N ARG A 175 16.04 12.03 -8.61
CA ARG A 175 15.70 10.61 -8.85
C ARG A 175 14.43 10.18 -8.12
N LEU A 176 13.40 11.03 -8.13
CA LEU A 176 12.11 10.62 -7.56
C LEU A 176 11.54 9.47 -8.39
N THR A 177 11.40 8.29 -7.78
CA THR A 177 10.87 7.08 -8.41
C THR A 177 9.38 6.88 -8.09
N SER A 178 8.91 7.38 -6.94
CA SER A 178 7.53 7.21 -6.48
C SER A 178 6.93 8.52 -5.96
N PHE A 179 5.67 8.78 -6.35
CA PHE A 179 4.91 9.91 -5.85
C PHE A 179 3.48 9.47 -5.50
N THR A 180 3.06 9.74 -4.26
CA THR A 180 1.70 9.50 -3.78
C THR A 180 1.12 10.80 -3.22
N SER A 181 -0.11 11.14 -3.61
CA SER A 181 -0.81 12.29 -3.04
C SER A 181 -2.32 12.10 -3.06
N ASN A 182 -2.97 12.46 -1.95
CA ASN A 182 -4.44 12.59 -1.88
C ASN A 182 -4.88 14.05 -1.70
N LEU A 183 -3.97 15.03 -1.87
CA LEU A 183 -4.30 16.44 -1.77
C LEU A 183 -5.35 16.83 -2.84
N PRO A 184 -6.27 17.76 -2.52
CA PRO A 184 -7.03 18.45 -3.55
C PRO A 184 -6.10 18.99 -4.63
N GLU A 185 -6.50 18.88 -5.90
CA GLU A 185 -5.71 19.32 -7.06
C GLU A 185 -4.29 18.69 -7.16
N ALA A 186 -4.08 17.50 -6.58
CA ALA A 186 -2.85 16.73 -6.80
C ALA A 186 -2.45 16.59 -8.30
N PRO A 187 -3.38 16.50 -9.28
CA PRO A 187 -3.01 16.51 -10.69
C PRO A 187 -2.21 17.73 -11.15
N ALA A 188 -2.39 18.91 -10.54
CA ALA A 188 -1.61 20.11 -10.85
C ALA A 188 -0.09 19.90 -10.63
N LEU A 189 0.27 18.96 -9.75
CA LEU A 189 1.67 18.62 -9.45
C LEU A 189 2.33 17.81 -10.58
N LEU A 190 1.57 17.21 -11.49
CA LEU A 190 2.13 16.45 -12.62
C LEU A 190 3.07 17.28 -13.48
N CYS A 191 2.83 18.60 -13.57
CA CYS A 191 3.68 19.46 -14.40
C CYS A 191 5.10 19.63 -13.85
N VAL A 192 5.32 19.35 -12.56
CA VAL A 192 6.57 19.58 -11.83
C VAL A 192 7.30 18.29 -11.45
N LEU A 193 6.68 17.12 -11.66
CA LEU A 193 7.31 15.82 -11.40
C LEU A 193 8.35 15.47 -12.49
N PRO A 194 9.39 14.68 -12.16
CA PRO A 194 10.44 14.36 -13.10
C PRO A 194 9.98 13.31 -14.12
N ALA A 195 10.04 13.68 -15.39
CA ALA A 195 9.51 12.91 -16.52
C ALA A 195 10.12 11.51 -16.70
N CYS A 196 11.42 11.37 -16.41
CA CYS A 196 12.18 10.16 -16.77
C CYS A 196 12.48 9.24 -15.58
N SER A 197 12.51 9.75 -14.35
CA SER A 197 12.84 8.95 -13.15
C SER A 197 11.61 8.40 -12.45
N LEU A 198 10.44 9.04 -12.59
CA LEU A 198 9.23 8.60 -11.92
C LEU A 198 8.70 7.30 -12.56
N THR A 199 8.61 6.25 -11.75
CA THR A 199 8.15 4.92 -12.16
C THR A 199 6.81 4.55 -11.53
N HIS A 200 6.48 5.10 -10.37
CA HIS A 200 5.24 4.85 -9.63
C HIS A 200 4.52 6.17 -9.34
N LEU A 201 3.22 6.21 -9.66
CA LEU A 201 2.39 7.37 -9.40
C LEU A 201 1.04 6.92 -8.83
N HIS A 202 0.70 7.41 -7.65
CA HIS A 202 -0.61 7.20 -7.02
C HIS A 202 -1.26 8.54 -6.71
N LEU A 203 -2.42 8.80 -7.32
CA LEU A 203 -3.22 9.99 -7.07
C LEU A 203 -4.61 9.59 -6.60
N GLU A 204 -5.02 10.11 -5.45
CA GLU A 204 -6.43 10.11 -5.06
C GLU A 204 -7.09 11.41 -5.54
N LEU A 205 -7.96 11.28 -6.54
CA LEU A 205 -8.68 12.38 -7.16
C LEU A 205 -9.91 12.73 -6.33
N GLN A 206 -9.96 13.97 -5.85
CA GLN A 206 -11.13 14.52 -5.17
C GLN A 206 -12.06 15.22 -6.16
N SER A 207 -13.36 15.32 -5.82
CA SER A 207 -14.34 16.10 -6.59
C SER A 207 -13.99 17.60 -6.50
N CYS A 208 -13.22 18.13 -7.45
CA CYS A 208 -13.02 19.58 -7.56
C CYS A 208 -14.13 20.18 -8.44
N GLY A 209 -14.77 21.26 -7.98
CA GLY A 209 -15.76 22.02 -8.75
C GLY A 209 -15.21 22.66 -10.04
N ALA A 210 -13.89 22.60 -10.27
CA ALA A 210 -13.23 23.04 -11.49
C ALA A 210 -12.80 21.85 -12.36
N ALA A 211 -13.77 21.01 -12.75
CA ALA A 211 -13.64 19.93 -13.74
C ALA A 211 -12.58 20.24 -14.81
N ALA A 212 -12.78 21.27 -15.65
CA ALA A 212 -11.91 21.57 -16.78
C ALA A 212 -10.40 21.67 -16.44
N ARG A 213 -10.01 22.16 -15.26
CA ARG A 213 -8.59 22.27 -14.87
C ARG A 213 -7.95 20.90 -14.64
N ALA A 214 -8.62 20.01 -13.92
CA ALA A 214 -8.10 18.68 -13.63
C ALA A 214 -7.93 17.82 -14.91
N SER A 215 -8.72 18.04 -15.96
CA SER A 215 -8.50 17.36 -17.26
C SER A 215 -7.19 17.81 -17.92
N ALA A 216 -6.97 19.13 -17.98
CA ALA A 216 -5.77 19.70 -18.57
C ALA A 216 -4.50 19.26 -17.80
N GLU A 217 -4.62 19.16 -16.49
CA GLU A 217 -3.54 18.70 -15.60
C GLU A 217 -3.23 17.21 -15.79
N LEU A 218 -4.25 16.34 -15.83
CA LEU A 218 -4.03 14.90 -16.03
C LEU A 218 -3.52 14.57 -17.44
N SER A 219 -3.79 15.43 -18.43
CA SER A 219 -3.17 15.30 -19.76
C SER A 219 -1.63 15.39 -19.71
N GLN A 220 -1.04 15.93 -18.63
CA GLN A 220 0.41 15.96 -18.42
C GLN A 220 1.02 14.58 -18.12
N LEU A 221 0.20 13.55 -17.85
CA LEU A 221 0.69 12.18 -17.63
C LEU A 221 1.61 11.70 -18.76
N VAL A 222 1.33 12.08 -20.01
CA VAL A 222 2.15 11.75 -21.20
C VAL A 222 3.63 12.13 -21.07
N ARG A 223 3.96 13.14 -20.25
CA ARG A 223 5.34 13.55 -20.01
C ARG A 223 6.12 12.53 -19.21
N LEU A 224 5.45 11.72 -18.38
CA LEU A 224 6.05 10.76 -17.47
C LEU A 224 6.41 9.46 -18.22
N ARG A 225 7.41 9.54 -19.10
CA ARG A 225 7.81 8.44 -19.99
C ARG A 225 8.38 7.22 -19.27
N GLY A 226 8.88 7.40 -18.04
CA GLY A 226 9.39 6.33 -17.19
C GLY A 226 8.32 5.58 -16.39
N LEU A 227 7.04 6.00 -16.48
CA LEU A 227 6.00 5.49 -15.60
C LEU A 227 5.65 4.03 -15.92
N ARG A 228 5.73 3.18 -14.89
CA ARG A 228 5.45 1.74 -14.94
C ARG A 228 4.18 1.37 -14.20
N GLU A 229 3.89 2.07 -13.10
CA GLU A 229 2.71 1.83 -12.26
C GLU A 229 1.93 3.13 -12.10
N LEU A 230 0.65 3.10 -12.47
CA LEU A 230 -0.26 4.24 -12.36
C LEU A 230 -1.50 3.83 -11.59
N HIS A 231 -1.68 4.42 -10.42
CA HIS A 231 -2.85 4.23 -9.57
C HIS A 231 -3.65 5.52 -9.52
N LEU A 232 -4.87 5.50 -10.03
CA LEU A 232 -5.78 6.63 -9.98
C LEU A 232 -7.05 6.21 -9.24
N ARG A 233 -7.32 6.88 -8.12
CA ARG A 233 -8.46 6.57 -7.26
C ARG A 233 -9.38 7.78 -7.16
N GLY A 234 -10.57 7.68 -7.74
CA GLY A 234 -11.64 8.66 -7.55
C GLY A 234 -12.27 8.49 -6.17
N GLN A 235 -12.29 9.56 -5.37
CA GLN A 235 -13.04 9.61 -4.13
C GLN A 235 -14.55 9.71 -4.43
N HIS A 236 -15.40 9.46 -3.42
CA HIS A 236 -16.86 9.43 -3.54
C HIS A 236 -17.41 10.62 -4.34
N TYR A 237 -18.14 10.35 -5.43
CA TYR A 237 -18.70 11.36 -6.34
C TYR A 237 -17.68 12.31 -6.97
N ALA A 238 -16.42 11.89 -7.12
CA ALA A 238 -15.46 12.58 -7.98
C ALA A 238 -16.00 12.56 -9.41
N SER A 239 -16.66 13.64 -9.83
CA SER A 239 -16.88 13.89 -11.25
C SER A 239 -15.49 13.99 -11.86
N LEU A 240 -15.17 13.05 -12.74
CA LEU A 240 -14.16 13.34 -13.72
C LEU A 240 -14.53 14.66 -14.38
N PRO A 241 -13.55 15.54 -14.58
CA PRO A 241 -13.73 16.65 -15.48
C PRO A 241 -14.47 16.26 -16.76
N GLU A 242 -15.48 17.02 -17.15
CA GLU A 242 -15.97 16.92 -18.53
C GLU A 242 -14.78 17.09 -19.47
N GLY A 243 -14.51 16.05 -20.28
CA GLY A 243 -13.35 16.01 -21.17
C GLY A 243 -12.03 15.52 -20.57
N PHE A 244 -12.00 14.97 -19.34
CA PHE A 244 -10.89 14.10 -18.91
C PHE A 244 -10.68 13.04 -19.98
N CYS A 245 -9.48 12.84 -20.49
CA CYS A 245 -9.27 11.88 -21.58
C CYS A 245 -8.24 10.84 -21.15
N LEU A 246 -8.73 9.63 -20.84
CA LEU A 246 -7.89 8.45 -20.62
C LEU A 246 -6.95 8.15 -21.80
N SER A 247 -7.16 8.74 -22.97
CA SER A 247 -6.27 8.60 -24.14
C SER A 247 -4.81 8.96 -23.83
N SER A 248 -4.57 9.87 -22.89
CA SER A 248 -3.21 10.25 -22.45
C SER A 248 -2.46 9.08 -21.81
N ILE A 249 -3.15 8.23 -21.05
CA ILE A 249 -2.59 6.99 -20.47
C ILE A 249 -2.20 6.01 -21.57
N GLY A 250 -2.97 5.98 -22.67
CA GLY A 250 -2.69 5.18 -23.86
C GLY A 250 -1.30 5.42 -24.47
N GLN A 251 -0.72 6.59 -24.23
CA GLN A 251 0.59 7.00 -24.77
C GLN A 251 1.77 6.57 -23.87
N LEU A 252 1.49 5.99 -22.69
CA LEU A 252 2.51 5.54 -21.74
C LEU A 252 3.03 4.15 -22.12
N SER A 253 4.04 4.11 -22.98
CA SER A 253 4.59 2.87 -23.54
C SER A 253 5.35 1.98 -22.54
N GLN A 254 5.65 2.45 -21.34
CA GLN A 254 6.30 1.67 -20.28
C GLN A 254 5.35 1.18 -19.19
N LEU A 255 4.04 1.48 -19.32
CA LEU A 255 3.06 1.19 -18.28
C LEU A 255 2.79 -0.31 -18.20
N THR A 256 3.19 -0.93 -17.09
CA THR A 256 3.01 -2.36 -16.81
C THR A 256 1.89 -2.64 -15.80
N ALA A 257 1.53 -1.68 -14.96
CA ALA A 257 0.44 -1.81 -13.99
C ALA A 257 -0.47 -0.58 -14.05
N LEU A 258 -1.77 -0.82 -14.15
CA LEU A 258 -2.79 0.22 -14.14
C LEU A 258 -3.87 -0.13 -13.11
N ASP A 259 -4.08 0.73 -12.13
CA ASP A 259 -5.16 0.63 -11.15
C ASP A 259 -6.09 1.85 -11.27
N LEU A 260 -7.34 1.58 -11.61
CA LEU A 260 -8.41 2.56 -11.72
C LEU A 260 -9.51 2.20 -10.73
N MET A 261 -9.70 3.01 -9.69
CA MET A 261 -10.73 2.77 -8.67
C MET A 261 -11.61 4.00 -8.47
N GLY A 262 -12.87 3.82 -8.10
CA GLY A 262 -13.75 4.91 -7.66
C GLY A 262 -14.98 5.13 -8.54
N SER A 263 -15.65 6.27 -8.36
CA SER A 263 -16.75 6.70 -9.24
C SER A 263 -16.24 7.78 -10.19
N TRP A 264 -16.51 7.63 -11.49
CA TRP A 264 -15.94 8.46 -12.57
C TRP A 264 -17.06 8.77 -13.57
N SER A 265 -17.38 10.03 -13.83
CA SER A 265 -18.37 10.39 -14.87
C SER A 265 -17.83 10.14 -16.28
N GLY A 266 -18.64 9.51 -17.15
CA GLY A 266 -18.31 9.30 -18.58
C GLY A 266 -17.22 8.26 -18.86
N ILE A 267 -16.76 7.55 -17.83
CA ILE A 267 -15.73 6.52 -17.92
C ILE A 267 -16.16 5.34 -18.79
N SER A 268 -17.47 5.06 -18.87
CA SER A 268 -18.08 4.04 -19.72
C SER A 268 -17.68 4.15 -21.19
N LYS A 269 -17.51 5.38 -21.71
CA LYS A 269 -17.13 5.64 -23.10
C LYS A 269 -15.61 5.59 -23.32
N GLN A 270 -14.83 5.96 -22.31
CA GLN A 270 -13.38 6.14 -22.44
C GLN A 270 -12.57 4.89 -22.11
N LEU A 271 -13.05 4.11 -21.15
CA LEU A 271 -12.39 2.88 -20.72
C LEU A 271 -12.26 1.87 -21.88
N PRO A 272 -13.28 1.63 -22.71
CA PRO A 272 -13.13 0.78 -23.89
C PRO A 272 -12.09 1.31 -24.89
N ALA A 273 -12.01 2.62 -25.08
CA ALA A 273 -11.04 3.25 -25.98
C ALA A 273 -9.60 3.17 -25.47
N LEU A 274 -9.39 3.23 -24.14
CA LEU A 274 -8.09 2.99 -23.53
C LEU A 274 -7.69 1.51 -23.65
N LEU A 275 -8.59 0.62 -23.24
CA LEU A 275 -8.33 -0.82 -23.18
C LEU A 275 -8.35 -1.50 -24.55
N GLY A 276 -8.76 -0.82 -25.62
CA GLY A 276 -8.61 -1.31 -26.99
C GLY A 276 -7.22 -1.06 -27.59
N GLN A 277 -6.34 -0.36 -26.87
CA GLN A 277 -4.97 -0.08 -27.32
C GLN A 277 -4.01 -1.20 -26.89
N ALA A 278 -2.95 -1.42 -27.68
CA ALA A 278 -1.91 -2.40 -27.39
C ALA A 278 -0.95 -1.90 -26.28
N LEU A 279 -1.40 -1.97 -25.03
CA LEU A 279 -0.60 -1.59 -23.86
C LEU A 279 0.20 -2.79 -23.31
N PRO A 280 1.45 -2.60 -22.86
CA PRO A 280 2.27 -3.67 -22.29
C PRO A 280 1.91 -3.99 -20.82
N LEU A 281 0.61 -4.02 -20.52
CA LEU A 281 0.10 -4.23 -19.16
C LEU A 281 0.33 -5.68 -18.73
N ARG A 282 0.91 -5.84 -17.54
CA ARG A 282 1.04 -7.10 -16.80
C ARG A 282 0.00 -7.25 -15.70
N ALA A 283 -0.41 -6.14 -15.11
CA ALA A 283 -1.46 -6.07 -14.09
C ALA A 283 -2.48 -4.98 -14.44
N LEU A 284 -3.75 -5.32 -14.36
CA LEU A 284 -4.86 -4.40 -14.59
C LEU A 284 -5.90 -4.55 -13.48
N GLN A 285 -6.15 -3.46 -12.76
CA GLN A 285 -7.21 -3.38 -11.78
C GLN A 285 -8.20 -2.28 -12.19
N VAL A 286 -9.47 -2.67 -12.34
CA VAL A 286 -10.56 -1.80 -12.77
C VAL A 286 -11.73 -1.99 -11.83
N GLN A 287 -11.86 -1.05 -10.89
CA GLN A 287 -12.93 -0.97 -9.91
C GLN A 287 -13.65 0.38 -10.02
N VAL A 288 -14.07 0.70 -11.23
CA VAL A 288 -14.75 1.97 -11.55
C VAL A 288 -16.27 1.80 -11.61
N ARG A 289 -16.99 2.87 -11.28
CA ARG A 289 -18.42 3.02 -11.53
C ARG A 289 -18.65 4.29 -12.31
N ASP A 290 -19.55 4.27 -13.29
CA ASP A 290 -19.98 5.48 -13.94
C ASP A 290 -21.01 6.17 -13.04
N ILE A 291 -20.97 7.49 -12.96
CA ILE A 291 -21.97 8.26 -12.21
C ILE A 291 -23.26 8.34 -13.04
N ASP A 292 -23.11 8.36 -14.36
CA ASP A 292 -24.19 8.59 -15.32
C ASP A 292 -24.76 7.28 -15.89
N ASP A 293 -24.08 6.15 -15.67
CA ASP A 293 -24.45 4.83 -16.20
C ASP A 293 -24.43 3.75 -15.11
N ILE A 294 -25.37 2.81 -15.20
CA ILE A 294 -25.64 1.78 -14.18
C ILE A 294 -24.62 0.64 -14.29
N ALA A 295 -24.03 0.39 -15.48
CA ALA A 295 -23.11 -0.73 -15.66
C ALA A 295 -22.05 -0.49 -16.76
N ILE A 296 -20.77 -0.47 -16.36
CA ILE A 296 -19.63 -0.49 -17.28
C ILE A 296 -19.30 -1.93 -17.65
N VAL A 297 -19.39 -2.28 -18.93
CA VAL A 297 -18.93 -3.58 -19.46
C VAL A 297 -17.51 -3.41 -20.00
N LEU A 298 -16.61 -4.32 -19.66
CA LEU A 298 -15.25 -4.30 -20.21
C LEU A 298 -15.25 -4.68 -21.71
N PRO A 299 -14.36 -4.12 -22.54
CA PRO A 299 -14.13 -4.65 -23.89
C PRO A 299 -13.42 -6.01 -23.83
N SER A 300 -13.24 -6.65 -24.99
CA SER A 300 -12.33 -7.81 -25.08
C SER A 300 -10.88 -7.38 -24.80
N LEU A 301 -10.23 -8.10 -23.89
CA LEU A 301 -8.85 -7.89 -23.47
C LEU A 301 -7.88 -8.93 -24.05
N ALA A 302 -8.35 -9.77 -24.98
CA ALA A 302 -7.54 -10.87 -25.52
C ALA A 302 -6.26 -10.41 -26.24
N HIS A 303 -6.22 -9.16 -26.71
CA HIS A 303 -5.04 -8.57 -27.35
C HIS A 303 -3.95 -8.14 -26.35
N LEU A 304 -4.25 -8.04 -25.05
CA LEU A 304 -3.28 -7.71 -23.99
C LEU A 304 -2.50 -8.97 -23.60
N THR A 305 -1.60 -9.42 -24.47
CA THR A 305 -0.86 -10.70 -24.36
C THR A 305 0.22 -10.73 -23.28
N GLN A 306 0.45 -9.64 -22.56
CA GLN A 306 1.35 -9.59 -21.39
C GLN A 306 0.60 -9.61 -20.05
N LEU A 307 -0.74 -9.52 -20.08
CA LEU A 307 -1.56 -9.41 -18.87
C LEU A 307 -1.58 -10.74 -18.11
N THR A 308 -1.08 -10.71 -16.88
CA THR A 308 -1.01 -11.88 -15.97
C THR A 308 -1.99 -11.78 -14.81
N MET A 309 -2.38 -10.56 -14.42
CA MET A 309 -3.33 -10.29 -13.36
C MET A 309 -4.44 -9.36 -13.85
N LEU A 310 -5.70 -9.74 -13.63
CA LEU A 310 -6.87 -8.91 -13.88
C LEU A 310 -7.77 -8.89 -12.65
N ILE A 311 -8.12 -7.70 -12.16
CA ILE A 311 -9.12 -7.49 -11.13
C ILE A 311 -10.20 -6.58 -11.70
N SER A 312 -11.44 -7.08 -11.81
CA SER A 312 -12.55 -6.32 -12.36
C SER A 312 -13.79 -6.39 -11.48
N ARG A 313 -14.40 -5.23 -11.21
CA ARG A 313 -15.79 -5.15 -10.71
C ARG A 313 -16.83 -5.13 -11.82
N SER A 314 -16.39 -4.79 -13.03
CA SER A 314 -17.24 -4.72 -14.22
C SER A 314 -17.50 -6.12 -14.77
N PRO A 315 -18.73 -6.40 -15.22
CA PRO A 315 -19.02 -7.63 -15.94
C PRO A 315 -18.19 -7.72 -17.22
N LEU A 316 -17.79 -8.95 -17.56
CA LEU A 316 -17.21 -9.26 -18.86
C LEU A 316 -18.30 -9.25 -19.94
N PRO A 317 -17.94 -8.93 -21.19
CA PRO A 317 -18.87 -9.00 -22.31
C PRO A 317 -19.30 -10.45 -22.52
N SER A 318 -20.60 -10.64 -22.70
CA SER A 318 -21.16 -11.96 -23.04
C SER A 318 -20.82 -12.27 -24.49
N ALA A 319 -19.74 -13.01 -24.73
CA ALA A 319 -19.34 -13.43 -26.06
C ALA A 319 -19.51 -14.93 -26.21
N ALA A 320 -20.50 -15.36 -26.99
CA ALA A 320 -20.62 -16.74 -27.42
C ALA A 320 -19.44 -17.09 -28.34
N GLY A 321 -18.38 -17.69 -27.77
CA GLY A 321 -17.30 -18.34 -28.51
C GLY A 321 -16.05 -17.49 -28.84
N ALA A 322 -15.96 -16.22 -28.43
CA ALA A 322 -14.73 -15.43 -28.62
C ALA A 322 -13.88 -15.39 -27.34
N SER A 323 -12.55 -15.48 -27.48
CA SER A 323 -11.63 -15.21 -26.37
C SER A 323 -11.76 -13.76 -25.95
N VAL A 324 -12.40 -13.51 -24.81
CA VAL A 324 -12.55 -12.18 -24.21
C VAL A 324 -11.36 -11.85 -23.32
N LEU A 325 -10.78 -12.88 -22.70
CA LEU A 325 -9.65 -12.76 -21.79
C LEU A 325 -8.37 -13.24 -22.49
N PRO A 326 -7.20 -12.74 -22.07
CA PRO A 326 -5.93 -13.16 -22.62
C PRO A 326 -5.48 -14.51 -22.03
N ALA A 327 -4.91 -15.39 -22.85
CA ALA A 327 -4.65 -16.79 -22.50
C ALA A 327 -3.58 -17.00 -21.42
N GLN A 328 -2.65 -16.06 -21.25
CA GLN A 328 -1.56 -16.12 -20.28
C GLN A 328 -1.94 -15.63 -18.87
N LEU A 329 -3.22 -15.33 -18.63
CA LEU A 329 -3.70 -14.83 -17.35
C LEU A 329 -3.50 -15.89 -16.25
N GLN A 330 -2.83 -15.50 -15.17
CA GLN A 330 -2.52 -16.37 -14.03
C GLN A 330 -3.39 -16.06 -12.81
N ALA A 331 -3.81 -14.81 -12.65
CA ALA A 331 -4.67 -14.36 -11.56
C ALA A 331 -5.87 -13.56 -12.10
N LEU A 332 -7.07 -13.96 -11.69
CA LEU A 332 -8.32 -13.31 -12.10
C LEU A 332 -9.23 -13.08 -10.90
N CYS A 333 -9.72 -11.85 -10.74
CA CYS A 333 -10.76 -11.52 -9.77
C CYS A 333 -11.94 -10.86 -10.50
N LEU A 334 -13.11 -11.49 -10.45
CA LEU A 334 -14.35 -10.97 -11.02
C LEU A 334 -15.40 -10.82 -9.92
N VAL A 335 -15.75 -9.58 -9.58
CA VAL A 335 -16.77 -9.29 -8.56
C VAL A 335 -18.20 -9.44 -9.09
N LYS A 336 -18.38 -9.56 -10.40
CA LYS A 336 -19.68 -9.90 -11.02
C LYS A 336 -19.45 -10.81 -12.21
N CYS A 337 -19.62 -12.12 -12.02
CA CYS A 337 -19.45 -13.10 -13.08
C CYS A 337 -20.81 -13.74 -13.44
N LYS A 338 -21.27 -13.49 -14.67
CA LYS A 338 -22.54 -14.03 -15.21
C LYS A 338 -22.35 -15.11 -16.28
N ASP A 339 -21.15 -15.22 -16.83
CA ASP A 339 -20.76 -16.31 -17.73
C ASP A 339 -19.35 -16.79 -17.40
N LEU A 340 -19.21 -18.10 -17.24
CA LEU A 340 -17.96 -18.76 -16.90
C LEU A 340 -17.16 -19.18 -18.14
N ALA A 341 -17.77 -19.18 -19.33
CA ALA A 341 -17.11 -19.63 -20.56
C ALA A 341 -15.77 -18.92 -20.83
N PRO A 342 -15.62 -17.58 -20.67
CA PRO A 342 -14.34 -16.91 -20.84
C PRO A 342 -13.28 -17.34 -19.81
N VAL A 343 -13.71 -17.74 -18.61
CA VAL A 343 -12.82 -18.18 -17.52
C VAL A 343 -12.32 -19.60 -17.78
N LEU A 344 -13.21 -20.50 -18.23
CA LEU A 344 -12.88 -21.90 -18.52
C LEU A 344 -11.89 -22.06 -19.68
N ALA A 345 -11.79 -21.06 -20.57
CA ALA A 345 -10.81 -21.04 -21.63
C ALA A 345 -9.35 -20.78 -21.15
N LEU A 346 -9.15 -20.38 -19.89
CA LEU A 346 -7.84 -19.98 -19.37
C LEU A 346 -7.05 -21.16 -18.78
N SER A 347 -6.19 -21.77 -19.59
CA SER A 347 -5.39 -22.94 -19.17
C SER A 347 -4.25 -22.63 -18.19
N GLN A 348 -3.81 -21.37 -18.10
CA GLN A 348 -2.70 -20.93 -17.24
C GLN A 348 -3.17 -20.32 -15.90
N LEU A 349 -4.48 -20.30 -15.65
CA LEU A 349 -5.06 -19.63 -14.49
C LEU A 349 -4.75 -20.40 -13.21
N GLN A 350 -4.00 -19.78 -12.29
CA GLN A 350 -3.58 -20.36 -11.01
C GLN A 350 -4.44 -19.88 -9.84
N ARG A 351 -4.89 -18.62 -9.89
CA ARG A 351 -5.69 -17.99 -8.82
C ARG A 351 -6.95 -17.37 -9.40
N LEU A 352 -8.09 -17.70 -8.81
CA LEU A 352 -9.39 -17.22 -9.25
C LEU A 352 -10.21 -16.77 -8.05
N THR A 353 -10.62 -15.50 -8.04
CA THR A 353 -11.64 -14.98 -7.14
C THR A 353 -12.89 -14.67 -7.93
N LEU A 354 -14.02 -15.25 -7.53
CA LEU A 354 -15.31 -15.05 -8.19
C LEU A 354 -16.37 -14.66 -7.18
N CYS A 355 -17.16 -13.65 -7.54
CA CYS A 355 -18.49 -13.47 -6.98
C CYS A 355 -19.51 -13.97 -8.02
N PRO A 356 -19.97 -15.23 -7.88
CA PRO A 356 -20.84 -15.87 -8.86
C PRO A 356 -22.23 -15.22 -8.86
N ASP A 357 -22.68 -14.81 -10.05
CA ASP A 357 -24.01 -14.27 -10.33
C ASP A 357 -24.63 -15.04 -11.51
N PHE A 358 -24.50 -16.37 -11.49
CA PHE A 358 -25.01 -17.27 -12.52
C PHE A 358 -26.39 -17.81 -12.15
N ALA A 359 -27.28 -17.95 -13.14
CA ALA A 359 -28.57 -18.62 -12.98
C ALA A 359 -28.38 -20.14 -12.73
N GLU A 360 -27.42 -20.75 -13.44
CA GLU A 360 -27.13 -22.18 -13.37
C GLU A 360 -26.03 -22.48 -12.37
N ARG A 361 -26.42 -23.03 -11.22
CA ARG A 361 -25.52 -23.25 -10.10
C ARG A 361 -24.42 -24.27 -10.41
N GLN A 362 -24.74 -25.30 -11.19
CA GLN A 362 -23.82 -26.39 -11.52
C GLN A 362 -22.58 -25.94 -12.30
N ARG A 363 -22.63 -24.79 -12.98
CA ARG A 363 -21.49 -24.26 -13.73
C ARG A 363 -20.27 -23.98 -12.86
N VAL A 364 -20.45 -23.71 -11.56
CA VAL A 364 -19.31 -23.54 -10.64
C VAL A 364 -18.46 -24.82 -10.53
N LEU A 365 -19.05 -26.00 -10.71
CA LEU A 365 -18.31 -27.27 -10.73
C LEU A 365 -17.44 -27.43 -12.00
N GLU A 366 -17.72 -26.70 -13.07
CA GLU A 366 -16.87 -26.67 -14.27
C GLU A 366 -15.48 -26.09 -13.96
N LEU A 367 -15.33 -25.31 -12.89
CA LEU A 367 -14.03 -24.79 -12.43
C LEU A 367 -13.04 -25.89 -12.04
N VAL A 368 -13.52 -27.10 -11.77
CA VAL A 368 -12.65 -28.26 -11.52
C VAL A 368 -11.84 -28.65 -12.77
N GLN A 369 -12.32 -28.27 -13.96
CA GLN A 369 -11.68 -28.57 -15.24
C GLN A 369 -10.48 -27.67 -15.55
N LEU A 370 -10.27 -26.59 -14.79
CA LEU A 370 -9.14 -25.69 -14.99
C LEU A 370 -7.83 -26.36 -14.52
N PRO A 371 -6.91 -26.71 -15.44
CA PRO A 371 -5.82 -27.63 -15.14
C PRO A 371 -4.75 -27.03 -14.22
N ALA A 372 -4.58 -25.71 -14.24
CA ALA A 372 -3.57 -25.00 -13.45
C ALA A 372 -4.13 -24.36 -12.17
N LEU A 373 -5.44 -24.46 -11.91
CA LEU A 373 -6.09 -23.71 -10.83
C LEU A 373 -5.74 -24.30 -9.47
N GLN A 374 -5.03 -23.51 -8.65
CA GLN A 374 -4.56 -23.90 -7.32
C GLN A 374 -5.38 -23.26 -6.20
N GLU A 375 -5.82 -22.02 -6.42
CA GLU A 375 -6.57 -21.23 -5.44
C GLU A 375 -7.87 -20.71 -6.06
N LEU A 376 -8.99 -21.23 -5.56
CA LEU A 376 -10.32 -20.71 -5.84
C LEU A 376 -10.87 -20.01 -4.59
N HIS A 377 -11.30 -18.76 -4.78
CA HIS A 377 -11.95 -17.94 -3.77
C HIS A 377 -13.36 -17.59 -4.25
N LEU A 378 -14.37 -17.92 -3.46
CA LEU A 378 -15.76 -17.58 -3.75
C LEU A 378 -16.26 -16.51 -2.78
N ASP A 379 -16.69 -15.36 -3.30
CA ASP A 379 -17.18 -14.23 -2.52
C ASP A 379 -18.67 -13.97 -2.82
N TYR A 380 -19.55 -14.28 -1.87
CA TYR A 380 -20.98 -14.10 -2.01
C TYR A 380 -21.51 -12.85 -1.28
N ARG A 381 -20.64 -11.96 -0.78
CA ARG A 381 -21.06 -10.81 0.06
C ARG A 381 -21.94 -9.79 -0.66
N PHE A 382 -21.98 -9.82 -1.98
CA PHE A 382 -22.77 -8.91 -2.82
C PHE A 382 -23.99 -9.57 -3.47
N ALA A 383 -24.18 -10.88 -3.28
CA ALA A 383 -25.35 -11.58 -3.78
C ALA A 383 -26.51 -11.32 -2.81
N GLY A 384 -27.40 -10.38 -3.14
CA GLY A 384 -28.62 -10.10 -2.37
C GLY A 384 -29.64 -11.25 -2.36
N LEU A 385 -29.19 -12.50 -2.29
CA LEU A 385 -29.94 -13.72 -2.57
C LEU A 385 -29.53 -14.84 -1.60
N ALA A 386 -29.93 -14.71 -0.34
CA ALA A 386 -29.75 -15.75 0.69
C ALA A 386 -30.33 -17.13 0.32
N THR A 387 -31.28 -17.16 -0.62
CA THR A 387 -31.89 -18.39 -1.14
C THR A 387 -31.02 -19.09 -2.20
N VAL A 388 -30.06 -18.37 -2.78
CA VAL A 388 -29.24 -18.84 -3.89
C VAL A 388 -27.98 -19.52 -3.38
N THR A 389 -27.32 -18.93 -2.39
CA THR A 389 -26.16 -19.46 -1.64
C THR A 389 -26.39 -20.85 -1.03
N ALA A 390 -27.56 -21.11 -0.42
CA ALA A 390 -27.88 -22.45 0.11
C ALA A 390 -27.85 -23.54 -0.97
N GLY A 391 -28.19 -23.18 -2.22
CA GLY A 391 -28.07 -24.08 -3.36
C GLY A 391 -26.62 -24.39 -3.75
N TYR A 392 -25.69 -23.48 -3.46
CA TYR A 392 -24.27 -23.65 -3.73
C TYR A 392 -23.54 -24.45 -2.64
N ALA A 393 -24.05 -24.43 -1.42
CA ALA A 393 -23.38 -25.01 -0.25
C ALA A 393 -22.89 -26.45 -0.44
N ARG A 394 -23.69 -27.32 -1.07
CA ARG A 394 -23.32 -28.72 -1.32
C ARG A 394 -22.20 -28.91 -2.35
N MET A 395 -21.98 -27.92 -3.20
CA MET A 395 -20.97 -27.98 -4.26
C MET A 395 -19.59 -27.61 -3.75
N TRP A 396 -19.48 -26.82 -2.66
CA TRP A 396 -18.18 -26.39 -2.13
C TRP A 396 -17.28 -27.55 -1.74
N ALA A 397 -17.84 -28.63 -1.17
CA ALA A 397 -17.10 -29.86 -0.87
C ALA A 397 -16.55 -30.60 -2.11
N GLN A 398 -17.09 -30.30 -3.30
CA GLN A 398 -16.67 -30.92 -4.57
C GLN A 398 -15.61 -30.09 -5.31
N LEU A 399 -15.19 -28.96 -4.73
CA LEU A 399 -14.19 -28.06 -5.32
C LEU A 399 -12.84 -28.23 -4.59
N PRO A 400 -11.96 -29.14 -5.04
CA PRO A 400 -10.70 -29.43 -4.34
C PRO A 400 -9.73 -28.24 -4.27
N GLN A 401 -9.87 -27.28 -5.20
CA GLN A 401 -9.11 -26.02 -5.23
C GLN A 401 -9.74 -24.88 -4.40
N LEU A 402 -10.89 -25.09 -3.74
CA LEU A 402 -11.53 -24.05 -2.93
C LEU A 402 -10.70 -23.76 -1.67
N ARG A 403 -10.07 -22.58 -1.63
CA ARG A 403 -9.22 -22.10 -0.52
C ARG A 403 -9.87 -20.98 0.27
N GLY A 404 -10.61 -20.11 -0.41
CA GLY A 404 -11.30 -18.97 0.20
C GLY A 404 -12.81 -19.01 0.04
N LEU A 405 -13.55 -18.71 1.10
CA LEU A 405 -15.00 -18.54 1.04
C LEU A 405 -15.43 -17.32 1.87
N SER A 406 -16.18 -16.40 1.26
CA SER A 406 -16.74 -15.23 1.92
C SER A 406 -18.25 -15.17 1.73
N LEU A 407 -19.00 -15.02 2.81
CA LEU A 407 -20.47 -15.03 2.82
C LEU A 407 -21.00 -13.82 3.61
N ASP A 408 -22.04 -13.15 3.10
CA ASP A 408 -22.85 -12.17 3.86
C ASP A 408 -24.31 -12.64 3.80
N GLU A 409 -24.72 -13.39 4.82
CA GLU A 409 -26.05 -13.98 4.95
C GLU A 409 -26.81 -13.35 6.11
N GLY A 410 -28.01 -12.88 5.85
CA GLY A 410 -28.96 -12.60 6.93
C GLY A 410 -29.38 -13.89 7.64
N LYS A 411 -29.83 -13.79 8.89
CA LYS A 411 -30.42 -14.92 9.61
C LYS A 411 -31.59 -15.51 8.81
N GLY A 412 -31.49 -16.80 8.45
CA GLY A 412 -32.52 -17.51 7.69
C GLY A 412 -32.40 -19.04 7.79
N PRO A 413 -33.43 -19.79 7.35
CA PRO A 413 -33.43 -21.25 7.38
C PRO A 413 -32.33 -21.89 6.51
N SER A 414 -31.76 -21.11 5.58
CA SER A 414 -30.62 -21.47 4.74
C SER A 414 -29.29 -21.56 5.50
N SER A 415 -29.15 -20.87 6.64
CA SER A 415 -27.88 -20.74 7.35
C SER A 415 -27.27 -22.07 7.75
N ALA A 416 -28.05 -23.02 8.29
CA ALA A 416 -27.55 -24.34 8.67
C ALA A 416 -27.00 -25.13 7.46
N ALA A 417 -27.67 -25.06 6.31
CA ALA A 417 -27.22 -25.73 5.09
C ALA A 417 -25.94 -25.10 4.53
N ILE A 418 -25.85 -23.78 4.59
CA ILE A 418 -24.67 -23.01 4.19
C ILE A 418 -23.47 -23.39 5.07
N LEU A 419 -23.66 -23.40 6.39
CA LEU A 419 -22.60 -23.77 7.34
C LEU A 419 -22.15 -25.22 7.16
N ALA A 420 -23.08 -26.15 6.97
CA ALA A 420 -22.75 -27.54 6.68
C ALA A 420 -21.95 -27.68 5.37
N GLY A 421 -22.31 -26.91 4.34
CA GLY A 421 -21.55 -26.86 3.09
C GLY A 421 -20.14 -26.29 3.27
N ALA A 422 -19.99 -25.20 4.02
CA ALA A 422 -18.70 -24.59 4.30
C ALA A 422 -17.81 -25.52 5.13
N ALA A 423 -18.35 -26.15 6.17
CA ALA A 423 -17.67 -27.14 6.99
C ALA A 423 -17.24 -28.38 6.21
N ALA A 424 -17.99 -28.75 5.16
CA ALA A 424 -17.65 -29.87 4.29
C ALA A 424 -16.53 -29.54 3.29
N ALA A 425 -16.21 -28.26 3.06
CA ALA A 425 -15.09 -27.84 2.23
C ALA A 425 -13.79 -27.84 3.03
N THR A 426 -13.28 -29.03 3.35
CA THR A 426 -12.11 -29.25 4.23
C THR A 426 -10.80 -28.66 3.71
N GLN A 427 -10.77 -28.24 2.45
CA GLN A 427 -9.62 -27.62 1.77
C GLN A 427 -9.50 -26.11 2.04
N LEU A 428 -10.49 -25.51 2.71
CA LEU A 428 -10.51 -24.08 3.04
C LEU A 428 -9.35 -23.68 3.95
N THR A 429 -8.68 -22.62 3.56
CA THR A 429 -7.64 -21.92 4.33
C THR A 429 -8.13 -20.55 4.82
N ASN A 430 -9.13 -19.97 4.16
CA ASN A 430 -9.73 -18.69 4.54
C ASN A 430 -11.27 -18.75 4.51
N LEU A 431 -11.90 -18.34 5.61
CA LEU A 431 -13.35 -18.33 5.78
C LEU A 431 -13.80 -17.00 6.41
N ASP A 432 -14.65 -16.26 5.70
CA ASP A 432 -15.28 -15.01 6.16
C ASP A 432 -16.80 -15.19 6.18
N LEU A 433 -17.39 -15.24 7.37
CA LEU A 433 -18.83 -15.42 7.57
C LEU A 433 -19.41 -14.19 8.26
N LYS A 434 -20.22 -13.44 7.54
CA LYS A 434 -21.06 -12.40 8.10
C LYS A 434 -22.49 -12.90 8.15
N LEU A 435 -22.96 -13.12 9.37
CA LEU A 435 -24.20 -13.75 9.76
C LEU A 435 -24.99 -12.81 10.66
N THR A 436 -25.26 -11.60 10.22
CA THR A 436 -25.95 -10.60 11.05
C THR A 436 -27.46 -10.74 10.89
N ALA A 437 -28.21 -10.85 12.00
CA ALA A 437 -29.65 -10.65 11.95
C ALA A 437 -29.95 -9.14 11.82
N TYR A 438 -30.74 -8.78 10.80
CA TYR A 438 -31.39 -7.46 10.71
C TYR A 438 -32.25 -7.20 11.98
N PRO A 439 -32.57 -5.94 12.34
CA PRO A 439 -32.81 -5.50 13.72
C PRO A 439 -34.11 -5.96 14.38
N THR A 440 -34.65 -7.13 14.03
CA THR A 440 -35.67 -7.78 14.83
C THR A 440 -35.07 -8.20 16.17
N PRO A 441 -35.77 -7.98 17.30
CA PRO A 441 -35.30 -8.40 18.61
C PRO A 441 -35.09 -9.92 18.61
N VAL A 442 -33.83 -10.33 18.78
CA VAL A 442 -33.44 -11.75 18.84
C VAL A 442 -34.10 -12.36 20.07
N LEU A 443 -35.04 -13.29 19.87
CA LEU A 443 -35.62 -14.07 20.96
C LEU A 443 -34.63 -15.18 21.34
N GLN A 444 -34.54 -15.58 22.61
CA GLN A 444 -33.57 -16.59 23.06
C GLN A 444 -33.65 -17.94 22.32
N SER A 445 -34.79 -18.25 21.68
CA SER A 445 -34.98 -19.43 20.81
C SER A 445 -34.21 -19.39 19.49
N ASP A 446 -33.50 -18.29 19.21
CA ASP A 446 -32.84 -18.03 17.93
C ASP A 446 -31.34 -18.32 17.91
N PHE A 447 -30.77 -18.73 19.05
CA PHE A 447 -29.35 -19.03 19.13
C PHE A 447 -29.02 -20.37 18.44
N MET A 448 -27.97 -20.40 17.61
CA MET A 448 -27.50 -21.62 16.94
C MET A 448 -26.04 -21.92 17.29
N PRO A 449 -25.67 -23.18 17.55
CA PRO A 449 -24.28 -23.59 17.61
C PRO A 449 -23.70 -23.64 16.19
N LEU A 450 -22.58 -22.95 15.97
CA LEU A 450 -21.93 -22.83 14.67
C LEU A 450 -20.50 -23.31 14.73
N CYS A 451 -19.75 -22.85 15.73
CA CYS A 451 -18.31 -23.01 15.80
C CYS A 451 -17.89 -24.49 15.88
N GLY A 452 -18.71 -25.34 16.50
CA GLY A 452 -18.50 -26.79 16.51
C GLY A 452 -18.40 -27.41 15.12
N SER A 453 -19.21 -26.92 14.16
CA SER A 453 -19.18 -27.44 12.78
C SER A 453 -17.90 -27.08 12.03
N LEU A 454 -17.27 -25.96 12.39
CA LEU A 454 -16.04 -25.48 11.74
C LEU A 454 -14.79 -26.23 12.19
N THR A 455 -14.85 -27.02 13.27
CA THR A 455 -13.68 -27.74 13.82
C THR A 455 -13.07 -28.77 12.86
N ALA A 456 -13.84 -29.21 11.86
CA ALA A 456 -13.36 -30.10 10.80
C ALA A 456 -12.40 -29.39 9.82
N LEU A 457 -12.39 -28.06 9.78
CA LEU A 457 -11.53 -27.24 8.92
C LEU A 457 -10.12 -27.10 9.51
N GLY A 458 -9.45 -28.23 9.77
CA GLY A 458 -8.14 -28.24 10.45
C GLY A 458 -7.02 -27.48 9.71
N GLY A 459 -7.19 -27.23 8.40
CA GLY A 459 -6.28 -26.44 7.57
C GLY A 459 -6.58 -24.94 7.53
N LEU A 460 -7.55 -24.45 8.31
CA LEU A 460 -7.95 -23.05 8.29
C LEU A 460 -6.87 -22.16 8.91
N GLU A 461 -6.43 -21.15 8.16
CA GLU A 461 -5.41 -20.17 8.58
C GLU A 461 -6.05 -18.84 8.96
N ALA A 462 -7.13 -18.45 8.26
CA ALA A 462 -7.85 -17.21 8.49
C ALA A 462 -9.35 -17.47 8.71
N LEU A 463 -9.87 -16.97 9.84
CA LEU A 463 -11.29 -17.01 10.18
C LEU A 463 -11.79 -15.62 10.54
N SER A 464 -12.86 -15.18 9.87
CA SER A 464 -13.62 -13.99 10.21
C SER A 464 -15.07 -14.39 10.45
N LEU A 465 -15.60 -14.08 11.63
CA LEU A 465 -16.99 -14.32 12.02
C LEU A 465 -17.60 -13.03 12.53
N ASP A 466 -18.71 -12.62 11.92
CA ASP A 466 -19.58 -11.54 12.39
C ASP A 466 -20.98 -12.12 12.60
N ALA A 467 -21.38 -12.42 13.83
CA ALA A 467 -22.59 -13.19 14.10
C ALA A 467 -23.20 -12.88 15.47
N ASN A 468 -24.40 -12.29 15.50
CA ASN A 468 -25.02 -11.80 16.74
C ASN A 468 -26.05 -12.74 17.40
N TRP A 469 -26.18 -13.97 16.89
CA TRP A 469 -27.12 -15.00 17.36
C TRP A 469 -26.43 -16.36 17.59
N LEU A 470 -25.15 -16.35 17.97
CA LEU A 470 -24.46 -17.57 18.40
C LEU A 470 -24.77 -17.95 19.85
N VAL A 471 -24.83 -19.25 20.12
CA VAL A 471 -25.04 -19.78 21.48
C VAL A 471 -23.91 -19.31 22.41
N PRO A 472 -24.20 -18.91 23.67
CA PRO A 472 -23.18 -18.56 24.64
C PRO A 472 -22.11 -19.65 24.79
N GLY A 473 -20.83 -19.26 24.68
CA GLY A 473 -19.69 -20.18 24.78
C GLY A 473 -19.37 -21.00 23.54
N ASP A 474 -20.15 -20.92 22.45
CA ASP A 474 -19.93 -21.68 21.22
C ASP A 474 -18.53 -21.46 20.62
N ALA A 475 -18.00 -20.24 20.73
CA ALA A 475 -16.66 -19.90 20.26
C ALA A 475 -15.52 -20.73 20.91
N LEU A 476 -15.79 -21.42 22.03
CA LEU A 476 -14.83 -22.35 22.64
C LEU A 476 -14.41 -23.46 21.67
N ALA A 477 -15.30 -23.91 20.78
CA ALA A 477 -14.98 -24.95 19.81
C ALA A 477 -13.86 -24.54 18.84
N LEU A 478 -13.70 -23.24 18.56
CA LEU A 478 -12.65 -22.74 17.67
C LEU A 478 -11.23 -22.97 18.21
N THR A 479 -11.08 -23.37 19.49
CA THR A 479 -9.78 -23.78 20.05
C THR A 479 -9.15 -24.98 19.36
N ALA A 480 -9.95 -25.80 18.65
CA ALA A 480 -9.47 -26.90 17.84
C ALA A 480 -8.67 -26.45 16.61
N LEU A 481 -8.90 -25.23 16.12
CA LEU A 481 -8.30 -24.67 14.91
C LEU A 481 -6.90 -24.09 15.16
N THR A 482 -5.99 -24.92 15.66
CA THR A 482 -4.66 -24.49 16.13
C THR A 482 -3.74 -23.91 15.05
N GLY A 483 -4.08 -24.12 13.77
CA GLY A 483 -3.38 -23.54 12.60
C GLY A 483 -3.71 -22.08 12.32
N LEU A 484 -4.70 -21.48 13.01
CA LEU A 484 -5.12 -20.10 12.75
C LEU A 484 -3.97 -19.09 12.99
N THR A 485 -3.70 -18.30 11.97
CA THR A 485 -2.82 -17.12 12.00
C THR A 485 -3.63 -15.83 12.11
N ARG A 486 -4.89 -15.83 11.64
CA ARG A 486 -5.81 -14.69 11.69
C ARG A 486 -7.17 -15.11 12.26
N LEU A 487 -7.60 -14.43 13.32
CA LEU A 487 -8.92 -14.59 13.92
C LEU A 487 -9.60 -13.23 14.12
N VAL A 488 -10.75 -13.04 13.47
CA VAL A 488 -11.60 -11.85 13.61
C VAL A 488 -12.97 -12.30 14.09
N LEU A 489 -13.40 -11.83 15.25
CA LEU A 489 -14.72 -12.09 15.83
C LEU A 489 -15.39 -10.75 16.14
N THR A 490 -16.52 -10.47 15.49
CA THR A 490 -17.24 -9.18 15.61
C THR A 490 -18.70 -9.40 15.99
N ASP A 491 -19.21 -8.63 16.97
CA ASP A 491 -20.61 -8.70 17.45
C ASP A 491 -21.07 -10.11 17.87
N LEU A 492 -20.14 -10.97 18.34
CA LEU A 492 -20.46 -12.33 18.81
C LEU A 492 -21.25 -12.37 20.14
N ARG A 493 -21.44 -11.22 20.79
CA ARG A 493 -22.13 -11.10 22.08
C ARG A 493 -21.68 -12.21 23.05
N ALA A 494 -22.61 -12.86 23.74
CA ALA A 494 -22.30 -13.86 24.78
C ALA A 494 -21.62 -15.14 24.24
N ALA A 495 -21.53 -15.34 22.92
CA ALA A 495 -20.87 -16.51 22.34
C ALA A 495 -19.38 -16.54 22.64
N VAL A 496 -18.73 -15.38 22.75
CA VAL A 496 -17.34 -15.25 23.21
C VAL A 496 -17.35 -14.86 24.68
N GLY A 497 -17.70 -15.81 25.54
CA GLY A 497 -17.57 -15.64 26.99
C GLY A 497 -16.11 -15.51 27.44
N LYS A 498 -15.88 -15.02 28.66
CA LYS A 498 -14.53 -14.86 29.25
C LYS A 498 -13.69 -16.15 29.19
N SER A 499 -14.32 -17.30 29.46
CA SER A 499 -13.68 -18.62 29.39
C SER A 499 -13.26 -18.97 27.96
N ALA A 500 -14.16 -18.80 26.99
CA ALA A 500 -13.89 -19.03 25.57
C ALA A 500 -12.76 -18.14 25.06
N ALA A 501 -12.83 -16.82 25.30
CA ALA A 501 -11.80 -15.87 24.90
C ALA A 501 -10.42 -16.25 25.46
N THR A 502 -10.35 -16.62 26.75
CA THR A 502 -9.10 -17.05 27.39
C THR A 502 -8.59 -18.36 26.79
N ALA A 503 -9.47 -19.32 26.50
CA ALA A 503 -9.11 -20.59 25.89
C ALA A 503 -8.58 -20.41 24.46
N LEU A 504 -9.17 -19.50 23.68
CA LEU A 504 -8.71 -19.15 22.33
C LEU A 504 -7.28 -18.59 22.37
N ALA A 505 -7.03 -17.57 23.20
CA ALA A 505 -5.68 -17.01 23.36
C ALA A 505 -4.65 -18.04 23.87
N ARG A 506 -5.09 -19.04 24.65
CA ARG A 506 -4.21 -20.12 25.11
C ARG A 506 -3.91 -21.15 24.02
N SER A 507 -4.86 -21.46 23.15
CA SER A 507 -4.73 -22.58 22.22
C SER A 507 -4.12 -22.13 20.88
N LEU A 508 -4.46 -20.94 20.41
CA LEU A 508 -4.12 -20.44 19.08
C LEU A 508 -2.75 -19.73 19.08
N LYS A 509 -1.67 -20.50 19.25
CA LYS A 509 -0.31 -19.96 19.41
C LYS A 509 0.30 -19.36 18.15
N GLN A 510 -0.27 -19.63 16.99
CA GLN A 510 0.21 -19.14 15.70
C GLN A 510 -0.37 -17.78 15.30
N LEU A 511 -1.28 -17.20 16.12
CA LEU A 511 -1.95 -15.94 15.79
C LEU A 511 -0.96 -14.79 15.59
N GLU A 512 -1.12 -14.15 14.44
CA GLU A 512 -0.52 -12.88 14.05
C GLU A 512 -1.53 -11.74 14.17
N LEU A 513 -2.81 -12.03 13.91
CA LEU A 513 -3.91 -11.06 14.04
C LEU A 513 -5.03 -11.64 14.92
N LEU A 514 -5.35 -10.94 16.00
CA LEU A 514 -6.51 -11.21 16.86
C LEU A 514 -7.38 -9.96 16.95
N HIS A 515 -8.58 -10.01 16.40
CA HIS A 515 -9.58 -8.94 16.50
C HIS A 515 -10.81 -9.49 17.19
N LEU A 516 -11.13 -8.96 18.36
CA LEU A 516 -12.35 -9.24 19.09
C LEU A 516 -13.08 -7.91 19.25
N GLU A 517 -14.17 -7.70 18.52
CA GLU A 517 -14.96 -6.48 18.61
C GLU A 517 -16.38 -6.77 19.09
N LYS A 518 -16.87 -5.98 20.05
CA LYS A 518 -18.24 -6.08 20.57
C LYS A 518 -18.64 -7.51 20.99
N CYS A 519 -17.70 -8.27 21.53
CA CYS A 519 -17.90 -9.65 21.96
C CYS A 519 -18.53 -9.77 23.36
N SER A 520 -19.14 -8.69 23.87
CA SER A 520 -19.84 -8.54 25.18
C SER A 520 -19.07 -8.91 26.45
N ALA A 521 -17.91 -9.55 26.33
CA ALA A 521 -17.12 -9.99 27.45
C ALA A 521 -16.35 -8.80 28.03
N ASN A 522 -16.27 -8.77 29.37
CA ASN A 522 -15.21 -8.06 30.07
C ASN A 522 -13.88 -8.75 29.74
N LEU A 523 -13.36 -8.48 28.54
CA LEU A 523 -12.10 -9.02 28.03
C LEU A 523 -10.89 -8.41 28.77
N GLY A 524 -11.10 -7.42 29.64
CA GLY A 524 -10.05 -6.88 30.49
C GLY A 524 -9.57 -7.78 31.63
N SER A 525 -10.07 -9.02 31.73
CA SER A 525 -9.66 -9.94 32.79
C SER A 525 -8.16 -10.29 32.70
N ALA A 526 -7.49 -10.32 33.86
CA ALA A 526 -6.06 -10.62 33.94
C ALA A 526 -5.70 -11.97 33.30
N ALA A 527 -6.57 -12.98 33.41
CA ALA A 527 -6.34 -14.32 32.83
C ALA A 527 -6.30 -14.30 31.30
N PHE A 528 -7.22 -13.56 30.66
CA PHE A 528 -7.25 -13.39 29.21
C PHE A 528 -6.02 -12.62 28.73
N LEU A 529 -5.76 -11.44 29.31
CA LEU A 529 -4.66 -10.58 28.87
C LEU A 529 -3.29 -11.21 29.10
N ALA A 530 -3.11 -11.96 30.19
CA ALA A 530 -1.90 -12.74 30.40
C ALA A 530 -1.72 -13.85 29.35
N ALA A 531 -2.82 -14.48 28.91
CA ALA A 531 -2.76 -15.47 27.83
C ALA A 531 -2.42 -14.83 26.49
N VAL A 532 -3.02 -13.67 26.17
CA VAL A 532 -2.70 -12.90 24.96
C VAL A 532 -1.24 -12.46 24.97
N GLY A 533 -0.68 -12.00 26.10
CA GLY A 533 0.73 -11.61 26.22
C GLY A 533 1.76 -12.72 25.91
N GLN A 534 1.32 -13.97 25.78
CA GLN A 534 2.14 -15.11 25.35
C GLN A 534 2.11 -15.35 23.84
N LEU A 535 1.27 -14.65 23.07
CA LEU A 535 1.19 -14.77 21.60
C LEU A 535 2.32 -13.98 20.94
N LYS A 536 3.54 -14.53 20.96
CA LYS A 536 4.76 -13.82 20.51
C LYS A 536 4.79 -13.45 19.01
N LYS A 537 3.89 -14.03 18.22
CA LYS A 537 3.73 -13.72 16.78
C LYS A 537 2.76 -12.58 16.50
N LEU A 538 1.98 -12.14 17.50
CA LEU A 538 0.90 -11.19 17.32
C LEU A 538 1.45 -9.82 16.89
N SER A 539 1.00 -9.35 15.72
CA SER A 539 1.29 -8.03 15.15
C SER A 539 0.11 -7.07 15.27
N TYR A 540 -1.12 -7.61 15.34
CA TYR A 540 -2.34 -6.82 15.48
C TYR A 540 -3.23 -7.37 16.60
N LEU A 541 -3.68 -6.49 17.49
CA LEU A 541 -4.65 -6.78 18.54
C LEU A 541 -5.78 -5.75 18.55
N GLY A 542 -6.99 -6.18 18.23
CA GLY A 542 -8.21 -5.37 18.33
C GLY A 542 -9.10 -5.86 19.47
N LEU A 543 -9.47 -4.97 20.39
CA LEU A 543 -10.33 -5.24 21.55
C LEU A 543 -11.46 -4.20 21.70
N LYS A 544 -11.75 -3.43 20.65
CA LYS A 544 -12.76 -2.36 20.65
C LYS A 544 -14.16 -2.88 21.01
N GLY A 545 -14.95 -2.07 21.72
CA GLY A 545 -16.29 -2.44 22.16
C GLY A 545 -16.33 -3.56 23.21
N ASN A 546 -15.20 -3.87 23.85
CA ASN A 546 -15.14 -4.79 24.98
C ASN A 546 -14.69 -4.02 26.22
N GLY A 547 -15.60 -3.86 27.18
CA GLY A 547 -15.31 -3.11 28.40
C GLY A 547 -14.28 -3.77 29.31
N GLY A 548 -13.81 -2.99 30.29
CA GLY A 548 -13.08 -3.50 31.46
C GLY A 548 -11.58 -3.67 31.26
N LEU A 549 -11.00 -3.27 30.12
CA LEU A 549 -9.54 -3.14 30.00
C LEU A 549 -9.05 -2.15 31.07
N THR A 550 -7.97 -2.48 31.75
CA THR A 550 -7.36 -1.64 32.81
C THR A 550 -5.90 -1.39 32.49
N GLN A 551 -5.30 -0.38 33.13
CA GLN A 551 -3.86 -0.14 33.03
C GLN A 551 -3.03 -1.37 33.42
N GLN A 552 -3.39 -2.07 34.51
CA GLN A 552 -2.72 -3.30 34.93
C GLN A 552 -2.85 -4.41 33.87
N GLY A 553 -4.03 -4.53 33.26
CA GLY A 553 -4.27 -5.45 32.15
C GLY A 553 -3.41 -5.14 30.94
N LEU A 554 -3.32 -3.87 30.55
CA LEU A 554 -2.48 -3.41 29.44
C LEU A 554 -1.00 -3.77 29.66
N MET A 555 -0.51 -3.69 30.90
CA MET A 555 0.86 -4.08 31.21
C MET A 555 1.14 -5.57 31.05
N GLN A 556 0.13 -6.45 31.10
CA GLN A 556 0.28 -7.89 30.80
C GLN A 556 0.58 -8.14 29.31
N LEU A 557 0.25 -7.20 28.43
CA LEU A 557 0.47 -7.30 26.99
C LEU A 557 1.89 -6.86 26.58
N THR A 558 2.70 -6.35 27.50
CA THR A 558 4.04 -5.83 27.18
C THR A 558 4.98 -6.89 26.60
N GLY A 559 4.70 -8.18 26.84
CA GLY A 559 5.42 -9.31 26.25
C GLY A 559 5.26 -9.51 24.75
N LEU A 560 4.46 -8.69 24.07
CA LEU A 560 4.16 -8.77 22.64
C LEU A 560 5.17 -7.96 21.81
N SER A 561 6.42 -8.43 21.70
CA SER A 561 7.50 -7.69 21.03
C SER A 561 7.28 -7.45 19.53
N ARG A 562 6.36 -8.17 18.88
CA ARG A 562 6.01 -7.99 17.46
C ARG A 562 4.77 -7.13 17.23
N LEU A 563 4.12 -6.64 18.28
CA LEU A 563 2.88 -5.89 18.13
C LEU A 563 3.14 -4.56 17.42
N GLN A 564 2.39 -4.31 16.36
CA GLN A 564 2.43 -3.09 15.55
C GLN A 564 1.20 -2.24 15.75
N GLN A 565 0.04 -2.87 16.00
CA GLN A 565 -1.24 -2.17 16.15
C GLN A 565 -2.03 -2.71 17.35
N LEU A 566 -2.57 -1.77 18.13
CA LEU A 566 -3.47 -2.03 19.25
C LEU A 566 -4.71 -1.13 19.11
N GLU A 567 -5.89 -1.73 18.99
CA GLU A 567 -7.16 -1.03 18.97
C GLU A 567 -7.97 -1.30 20.23
N VAL A 568 -8.29 -0.25 20.97
CA VAL A 568 -9.05 -0.29 22.23
C VAL A 568 -10.02 0.90 22.29
N ASP A 569 -11.05 0.81 23.13
CA ASP A 569 -11.98 1.93 23.30
C ASP A 569 -11.31 3.15 23.94
N LYS A 570 -11.57 4.33 23.38
CA LYS A 570 -11.03 5.61 23.88
C LYS A 570 -11.72 6.09 25.18
N GLY A 571 -12.74 5.38 25.66
CA GLY A 571 -13.71 5.88 26.65
C GLY A 571 -13.53 5.42 28.10
N GLU A 572 -12.83 4.32 28.38
CA GLU A 572 -12.77 3.76 29.74
C GLU A 572 -11.40 3.10 30.01
N LYS A 573 -10.47 3.87 30.59
CA LYS A 573 -9.22 3.41 31.24
C LYS A 573 -8.48 2.30 30.46
N PRO A 574 -7.87 2.66 29.33
CA PRO A 574 -6.55 3.29 29.51
C PRO A 574 -6.50 4.72 28.99
N THR A 575 -5.83 5.61 29.73
CA THR A 575 -5.57 6.98 29.25
C THR A 575 -4.50 6.96 28.15
N ASP A 576 -4.41 8.02 27.34
CA ASP A 576 -3.33 8.15 26.33
C ASP A 576 -1.93 8.02 26.95
N LYS A 577 -1.77 8.45 28.21
CA LYS A 577 -0.52 8.28 28.97
C LYS A 577 -0.20 6.81 29.24
N ASP A 578 -1.21 6.00 29.51
CA ASP A 578 -1.05 4.56 29.74
C ASP A 578 -0.67 3.83 28.45
N LEU A 579 -1.31 4.19 27.32
CA LEU A 579 -0.94 3.69 26.00
C LEU A 579 0.50 4.08 25.62
N GLY A 580 0.90 5.32 25.91
CA GLY A 580 2.28 5.77 25.68
C GLY A 580 3.30 4.96 26.49
N ARG A 581 3.00 4.67 27.76
CA ARG A 581 3.86 3.81 28.62
C ARG A 581 3.92 2.37 28.11
N PHE A 582 2.80 1.83 27.66
CA PHE A 582 2.72 0.50 27.08
C PHE A 582 3.61 0.38 25.83
N TRP A 583 3.47 1.29 24.86
CA TRP A 583 4.30 1.28 23.65
C TRP A 583 5.78 1.48 23.94
N ALA A 584 6.11 2.32 24.93
CA ALA A 584 7.50 2.46 25.38
C ALA A 584 8.05 1.16 25.97
N ALA A 585 7.23 0.36 26.66
CA ALA A 585 7.65 -0.93 27.21
C ALA A 585 7.77 -2.02 26.12
N VAL A 586 6.84 -2.08 25.17
CA VAL A 586 6.89 -3.03 24.04
C VAL A 586 8.14 -2.81 23.19
N ARG A 587 8.48 -1.56 22.87
CA ARG A 587 9.66 -1.21 22.06
C ARG A 587 11.01 -1.43 22.75
N ARG A 588 11.03 -1.73 24.07
CA ARG A 588 12.26 -2.01 24.84
C ARG A 588 12.62 -3.49 24.86
N GLN A 589 11.70 -4.37 24.50
CA GLN A 589 11.95 -5.80 24.33
C GLN A 589 12.54 -6.06 22.95
#